data_AF-A0A927XEG4-F1
#
_entry.id   AF-A0A927XEG4-F1
#
_cell.length_a   1.000
_cell.length_b   1.000
_cell.length_c   1.000
_cell.angle_alpha   90.00
_cell.angle_beta   90.00
_cell.angle_gamma   90.00
#
_symmetry.space_group_name_H-M   'P 1'
#
loop_
_entity.id
_entity.type
_entity.pdbx_description
1 polymer ?
#
loop_
_entity_poly.entity_id
_entity_poly.type
_entity_poly.pdbx_seq_one_letter_code
_entity_poly.pdbx_strand_id
1 'polypeptide(L)'
;MDLKSGSKNTHQDFLAQVQYDNGELTKVNSQLEETSGSQTSYDEVIAIQTDNNSFSYYQRSDKNGQWRNGEWETIDLDPDYFSFLDIIYKMSDDLTIEDDDDDYVLSLRSQNIDLISLFSDELNLSLTGVEQTEMEKDFEIRFAKKTFYLKGFDMDLNYSSDKGSLSITIGGTYSDWNKVKDSVFDIPSTGNV
;
A
#
# COMPACT_ATOMS: atom_id res chain seq x y z
N MET A 1 10.13 6.42 -2.73
CA MET A 1 11.31 5.58 -3.07
C MET A 1 12.36 6.38 -3.85
N ASP A 2 13.62 6.53 -3.39
CA ASP A 2 14.67 7.28 -4.13
C ASP A 2 15.49 6.30 -5.01
N LEU A 3 15.04 6.06 -6.26
CA LEU A 3 15.68 5.13 -7.20
C LEU A 3 16.96 5.74 -7.82
N LYS A 4 18.03 5.83 -7.03
CA LYS A 4 19.36 6.19 -7.55
C LYS A 4 20.01 5.00 -8.23
N SER A 5 19.90 4.99 -9.57
CA SER A 5 20.79 4.38 -10.58
C SER A 5 21.94 3.51 -10.02
N GLY A 6 21.65 2.22 -9.87
CA GLY A 6 22.60 1.14 -9.78
C GLY A 6 21.80 -0.15 -9.71
N SER A 7 21.96 -1.05 -10.70
CA SER A 7 21.31 -2.36 -10.82
C SER A 7 20.99 -3.03 -9.48
N LYS A 8 19.84 -2.70 -8.90
CA LYS A 8 19.37 -3.20 -7.62
C LYS A 8 17.89 -3.43 -7.76
N ASN A 9 17.52 -4.70 -7.80
CA ASN A 9 16.14 -5.09 -7.58
C ASN A 9 15.80 -4.69 -6.14
N THR A 10 14.77 -3.88 -6.00
CA THR A 10 14.14 -3.54 -4.74
C THR A 10 12.82 -4.28 -4.67
N HIS A 11 12.57 -4.94 -3.56
CA HIS A 11 11.31 -5.64 -3.28
C HIS A 11 10.78 -5.18 -1.94
N GLN A 12 9.48 -4.98 -1.83
CA GLN A 12 8.83 -4.57 -0.60
C GLN A 12 7.55 -5.38 -0.40
N ASP A 13 7.39 -5.96 0.79
CA ASP A 13 6.18 -6.62 1.25
C ASP A 13 5.58 -5.82 2.39
N PHE A 14 4.32 -5.40 2.23
CA PHE A 14 3.54 -4.72 3.26
C PHE A 14 2.31 -5.54 3.61
N LEU A 15 2.08 -5.76 4.90
CA LEU A 15 0.89 -6.42 5.42
C LEU A 15 0.32 -5.55 6.54
N ALA A 16 -0.99 -5.31 6.52
CA ALA A 16 -1.66 -4.62 7.61
C ALA A 16 -2.98 -5.30 8.00
N GLN A 17 -3.26 -5.34 9.30
CA GLN A 17 -4.62 -5.48 9.83
C GLN A 17 -5.04 -4.13 10.39
N VAL A 18 -6.23 -3.68 10.01
CA VAL A 18 -6.69 -2.33 10.28
C VAL A 18 -8.10 -2.33 10.81
N GLN A 19 -8.40 -1.37 11.68
CA GLN A 19 -9.75 -1.10 12.17
C GLN A 19 -10.10 0.35 11.89
N TYR A 20 -11.21 0.56 11.21
CA TYR A 20 -11.80 1.89 11.00
C TYR A 20 -13.07 2.05 11.85
N ASP A 21 -13.32 3.26 12.35
CA ASP A 21 -14.60 3.68 12.90
C ASP A 21 -15.11 4.89 12.10
N ASN A 22 -16.28 4.75 11.47
CA ASN A 22 -16.85 5.76 10.57
C ASN A 22 -15.89 6.29 9.48
N GLY A 23 -14.96 5.45 9.01
CA GLY A 23 -13.96 5.81 8.00
C GLY A 23 -12.66 6.39 8.56
N GLU A 24 -12.58 6.65 9.87
CA GLU A 24 -11.35 7.06 10.54
C GLU A 24 -10.56 5.85 11.03
N LEU A 25 -9.26 5.84 10.80
CA LEU A 25 -8.37 4.77 11.26
C LEU A 25 -8.24 4.81 12.78
N THR A 26 -8.51 3.69 13.46
CA THR A 26 -8.51 3.61 14.92
C THR A 26 -7.48 2.64 15.47
N LYS A 27 -7.17 1.57 14.72
CA LYS A 27 -6.13 0.61 15.09
C LYS A 27 -5.41 0.11 13.84
N VAL A 28 -4.10 -0.07 13.97
CA VAL A 28 -3.22 -0.66 12.95
C VAL A 28 -2.34 -1.70 13.61
N ASN A 29 -2.19 -2.85 12.96
CA ASN A 29 -1.03 -3.71 13.10
C ASN A 29 -0.46 -3.87 11.69
N SER A 30 0.74 -3.36 11.45
CA SER A 30 1.39 -3.44 10.15
C SER A 30 2.79 -4.01 10.24
N GLN A 31 3.20 -4.67 9.16
CA GLN A 31 4.52 -5.26 8.96
C GLN A 31 5.01 -4.85 7.58
N LEU A 32 6.25 -4.38 7.54
CA LEU A 32 6.95 -3.97 6.34
C LEU A 32 8.29 -4.70 6.27
N GLU A 33 8.53 -5.39 5.16
CA GLU A 33 9.83 -5.95 4.80
C GLU A 33 10.28 -5.33 3.50
N GLU A 34 11.48 -4.73 3.49
CA GLU A 34 12.07 -4.18 2.27
C GLU A 34 13.43 -4.83 2.04
N THR A 35 13.64 -5.34 0.83
CA THR A 35 14.92 -5.89 0.40
C THR A 35 15.49 -5.05 -0.74
N SER A 36 16.69 -4.51 -0.54
CA SER A 36 17.46 -3.79 -1.55
C SER A 36 18.82 -4.47 -1.74
N GLY A 37 18.97 -5.19 -2.85
CA GLY A 37 20.17 -5.99 -3.12
C GLY A 37 20.33 -7.15 -2.12
N SER A 38 21.24 -7.00 -1.15
CA SER A 38 21.51 -8.02 -0.10
C SER A 38 21.08 -7.60 1.30
N GLN A 39 20.52 -6.40 1.44
CA GLN A 39 20.07 -5.85 2.70
C GLN A 39 18.56 -6.00 2.80
N THR A 40 18.08 -6.54 3.91
CA THR A 40 16.65 -6.60 4.24
C THR A 40 16.43 -5.79 5.51
N SER A 41 15.51 -4.84 5.48
CA SER A 41 14.99 -4.14 6.65
C SER A 41 13.61 -4.66 7.00
N TYR A 42 13.28 -4.54 8.28
CA TYR A 42 11.99 -4.91 8.84
C TYR A 42 11.47 -3.77 9.69
N ASP A 43 10.16 -3.54 9.65
CA ASP A 43 9.44 -2.69 10.58
C ASP A 43 8.10 -3.34 10.92
N GLU A 44 7.74 -3.34 12.20
CA GLU A 44 6.40 -3.73 12.63
C GLU A 44 5.88 -2.69 13.61
N VAL A 45 4.63 -2.30 13.41
CA VAL A 45 3.94 -1.25 14.17
C VAL A 45 2.59 -1.78 14.63
N ILE A 46 2.30 -1.60 15.92
CA ILE A 46 0.95 -1.64 16.46
C ILE A 46 0.62 -0.24 16.93
N ALA A 47 -0.43 0.37 16.38
CA ALA A 47 -0.90 1.70 16.77
C ALA A 47 -2.37 1.65 17.15
N ILE A 48 -2.74 2.31 18.24
CA ILE A 48 -4.09 2.32 18.80
C ILE A 48 -4.45 3.76 19.13
N GLN A 49 -5.58 4.22 18.60
CA GLN A 49 -6.12 5.54 18.90
C GLN A 49 -6.44 5.66 20.39
N THR A 50 -6.07 6.79 20.97
CA THR A 50 -6.35 7.15 22.36
C THR A 50 -7.57 8.08 22.45
N ASP A 51 -8.07 8.31 23.66
CA ASP A 51 -9.24 9.17 23.90
C ASP A 51 -9.04 10.64 23.47
N ASN A 52 -7.80 11.08 23.21
CA ASN A 52 -7.49 12.46 22.79
C ASN A 52 -7.28 12.60 21.27
N ASN A 53 -7.66 11.58 20.48
CA ASN A 53 -7.45 11.46 19.04
C ASN A 53 -5.97 11.32 18.59
N SER A 54 -5.02 11.11 19.52
CA SER A 54 -3.65 10.67 19.19
C SER A 54 -3.58 9.13 19.09
N PHE A 55 -2.39 8.60 18.78
CA PHE A 55 -2.12 7.16 18.75
C PHE A 55 -1.01 6.80 19.72
N SER A 56 -1.27 5.81 20.58
CA SER A 56 -0.20 5.06 21.24
C SER A 56 0.36 4.05 20.25
N TYR A 57 1.68 4.08 20.02
CA TYR A 57 2.33 3.13 19.11
C TYR A 57 3.32 2.24 19.85
N TYR A 58 3.50 1.04 19.31
CA TYR A 58 4.52 0.07 19.65
C TYR A 58 5.21 -0.32 18.35
N GLN A 59 6.53 -0.21 18.30
CA GLN A 59 7.28 -0.51 17.09
C GLN A 59 8.51 -1.35 17.38
N ARG A 60 8.92 -2.18 16.42
CA ARG A 60 10.22 -2.86 16.42
C ARG A 60 10.74 -3.00 15.00
N SER A 61 12.06 -2.97 14.85
CA SER A 61 12.73 -3.10 13.55
C SER A 61 13.49 -4.42 13.39
N ASP A 62 13.22 -5.38 14.28
CA ASP A 62 13.64 -6.78 14.22
C ASP A 62 12.48 -7.65 14.72
N LYS A 63 12.16 -8.74 14.01
CA LYS A 63 11.11 -9.72 14.36
C LYS A 63 11.27 -10.32 15.77
N ASN A 64 12.49 -10.33 16.30
CA ASN A 64 12.79 -10.78 17.67
C ASN A 64 13.32 -9.64 18.56
N GLY A 65 13.25 -8.40 18.06
CA GLY A 65 13.70 -7.21 18.77
C GLY A 65 12.78 -6.81 19.92
N GLN A 66 13.28 -5.89 20.74
CA GLN A 66 12.48 -5.25 21.77
C GLN A 66 11.53 -4.24 21.16
N TRP A 67 10.33 -4.15 21.73
CA TRP A 67 9.37 -3.12 21.39
C TRP A 67 9.78 -1.80 22.01
N ARG A 68 9.78 -0.74 21.21
CA ARG A 68 9.75 0.65 21.67
C ARG A 68 8.31 1.15 21.60
N ASN A 69 7.97 2.11 22.43
CA ASN A 69 6.65 2.71 22.43
C ASN A 69 6.71 4.23 22.56
N GLY A 70 5.62 4.88 22.17
CA GLY A 70 5.46 6.33 22.28
C GLY A 70 4.08 6.77 21.85
N GLU A 71 3.96 8.06 21.53
CA GLU A 71 2.73 8.66 21.01
C GLU A 71 3.00 9.32 19.66
N TRP A 72 2.04 9.20 18.75
CA TRP A 72 1.96 9.96 17.50
C TRP A 72 0.68 10.80 17.49
N GLU A 73 0.74 12.02 16.95
CA GLU A 73 -0.45 12.86 16.80
C GLU A 73 -1.40 12.29 15.74
N THR A 74 -0.85 11.77 14.64
CA THR A 74 -1.56 11.13 13.54
C THR A 74 -0.82 9.89 13.08
N ILE A 75 -1.50 9.00 12.36
CA ILE A 75 -0.89 7.89 11.66
C ILE A 75 -1.39 7.88 10.22
N ASP A 76 -0.45 7.84 9.29
CA ASP A 76 -0.72 7.63 7.87
C ASP A 76 -0.38 6.17 7.54
N LEU A 77 -1.31 5.49 6.88
CA LEU A 77 -1.15 4.11 6.44
C LEU A 77 -1.10 4.12 4.93
N ASP A 78 0.02 3.71 4.34
CA ASP A 78 0.19 3.72 2.89
C ASP A 78 0.52 2.31 2.38
N PRO A 79 -0.38 1.64 1.62
CA PRO A 79 -1.70 2.11 1.19
C PRO A 79 -2.81 1.99 2.27
N ASP A 80 -3.66 3.01 2.34
CA ASP A 80 -4.93 3.06 3.05
C ASP A 80 -6.10 2.72 2.12
N TYR A 81 -7.04 1.92 2.61
CA TYR A 81 -8.16 1.46 1.79
C TYR A 81 -9.04 2.61 1.26
N PHE A 82 -9.35 3.61 2.08
CA PHE A 82 -10.25 4.69 1.69
C PHE A 82 -9.53 5.75 0.84
N SER A 83 -8.27 6.05 1.16
CA SER A 83 -7.43 6.92 0.33
C SER A 83 -7.22 6.34 -1.07
N PHE A 84 -6.90 5.04 -1.17
CA PHE A 84 -6.79 4.34 -2.46
C PHE A 84 -8.11 4.39 -3.26
N LEU A 85 -9.26 4.17 -2.59
CA LEU A 85 -10.57 4.29 -3.23
C LEU A 85 -10.84 5.70 -3.77
N ASP A 86 -10.47 6.76 -3.03
CA ASP A 86 -10.65 8.14 -3.47
C ASP A 86 -9.86 8.43 -4.77
N ILE A 87 -8.65 7.89 -4.89
CA ILE A 87 -7.87 7.96 -6.12
C ILE A 87 -8.60 7.24 -7.27
N ILE A 88 -9.10 6.02 -7.05
CA ILE A 88 -9.87 5.28 -8.06
C ILE A 88 -11.09 6.09 -8.53
N TYR A 89 -11.84 6.70 -7.61
CA TYR A 89 -13.01 7.49 -7.96
C TYR A 89 -12.67 8.71 -8.82
N LYS A 90 -11.54 9.37 -8.55
CA LYS A 90 -11.03 10.48 -9.38
C LYS A 90 -10.65 10.04 -10.79
N MET A 91 -10.25 8.77 -10.96
CA MET A 91 -9.89 8.18 -12.25
C MET A 91 -11.08 7.61 -13.02
N SER A 92 -12.32 7.74 -12.52
CA SER A 92 -13.48 7.04 -13.10
C SER A 92 -13.70 7.24 -14.61
N ASP A 93 -13.40 8.42 -15.15
CA ASP A 93 -13.51 8.71 -16.59
C ASP A 93 -12.41 8.01 -17.42
N ASP A 94 -11.26 7.74 -16.81
CA ASP A 94 -10.10 7.09 -17.42
C ASP A 94 -10.16 5.56 -17.34
N LEU A 95 -11.19 5.00 -16.68
CA LEU A 95 -11.37 3.58 -16.49
C LEU A 95 -12.49 3.02 -17.39
N THR A 96 -12.33 1.76 -17.79
CA THR A 96 -13.37 0.90 -18.38
C THR A 96 -13.72 -0.19 -17.39
N ILE A 97 -14.97 -0.66 -17.41
CA ILE A 97 -15.45 -1.72 -16.52
C ILE A 97 -15.88 -2.94 -17.34
N GLU A 98 -15.46 -4.11 -16.88
CA GLU A 98 -15.86 -5.41 -17.40
C GLU A 98 -16.52 -6.24 -16.28
N ASP A 99 -17.51 -7.05 -16.68
CA ASP A 99 -18.20 -8.00 -15.79
C ASP A 99 -17.46 -9.34 -15.87
N ASP A 100 -16.80 -9.76 -14.79
CA ASP A 100 -15.99 -11.00 -14.74
C ASP A 100 -16.45 -11.89 -13.57
N ASP A 101 -17.20 -12.95 -13.85
CA ASP A 101 -17.73 -13.89 -12.84
C ASP A 101 -18.35 -13.20 -11.60
N ASP A 102 -17.62 -13.17 -10.48
CA ASP A 102 -18.02 -12.60 -9.19
C ASP A 102 -17.51 -11.18 -8.94
N ASP A 103 -16.74 -10.62 -9.88
CA ASP A 103 -16.03 -9.34 -9.78
C ASP A 103 -16.35 -8.35 -10.91
N TYR A 104 -16.35 -7.07 -10.58
CA TYR A 104 -16.16 -6.01 -11.57
C TYR A 104 -14.67 -5.75 -11.71
N VAL A 105 -14.18 -5.79 -12.94
CA VAL A 105 -12.78 -5.53 -13.28
C VAL A 105 -12.71 -4.18 -13.96
N LEU A 106 -11.94 -3.25 -13.39
CA LEU A 106 -11.70 -1.93 -13.95
C LEU A 106 -10.29 -1.88 -14.51
N SER A 107 -10.15 -1.40 -15.75
CA SER A 107 -8.87 -1.27 -16.45
C SER A 107 -8.75 0.09 -17.12
N LEU A 108 -7.54 0.48 -17.51
CA LEU A 108 -7.31 1.75 -18.19
C LEU A 108 -7.99 1.82 -19.57
N ARG A 109 -8.72 2.91 -19.81
CA ARG A 109 -9.26 3.26 -21.12
C ARG A 109 -8.18 3.65 -22.13
N SER A 110 -7.08 4.22 -21.65
CA SER A 110 -5.97 4.69 -22.49
C SER A 110 -4.65 4.69 -21.73
N GLN A 111 -3.54 4.74 -22.47
CA GLN A 111 -2.18 4.81 -21.93
C GLN A 111 -1.76 6.23 -21.51
N ASN A 112 -2.57 7.25 -21.81
CA ASN A 112 -2.29 8.66 -21.54
C ASN A 112 -2.75 9.07 -20.13
N ILE A 113 -2.29 8.31 -19.14
CA ILE A 113 -2.55 8.54 -17.73
C ILE A 113 -1.23 8.51 -16.96
N ASP A 114 -1.13 9.37 -15.95
CA ASP A 114 0.03 9.51 -15.09
C ASP A 114 -0.20 8.75 -13.79
N LEU A 115 0.00 7.42 -13.83
CA LEU A 115 -0.24 6.55 -12.67
C LEU A 115 0.73 6.81 -11.52
N ILE A 116 2.00 7.11 -11.80
CA ILE A 116 2.98 7.36 -10.75
C ILE A 116 2.59 8.61 -9.95
N SER A 117 2.14 9.68 -10.60
CA SER A 117 1.72 10.90 -9.87
C SER A 117 0.39 10.71 -9.16
N LEU A 118 -0.53 9.91 -9.72
CA LEU A 118 -1.81 9.63 -9.07
C LEU A 118 -1.65 8.83 -7.78
N PHE A 119 -0.71 7.88 -7.76
CA PHE A 119 -0.46 6.98 -6.62
C PHE A 119 0.87 7.25 -5.90
N SER A 120 1.49 8.43 -6.10
CA SER A 120 2.83 8.71 -5.56
C SER A 120 2.90 8.59 -4.05
N ASP A 121 1.91 9.17 -3.38
CA ASP A 121 1.87 9.25 -1.92
C ASP A 121 1.40 7.90 -1.38
N GLU A 122 0.28 7.41 -1.89
CA GLU A 122 -0.39 6.17 -1.49
C GLU A 122 0.48 4.89 -1.62
N LEU A 123 1.34 4.84 -2.63
CA LEU A 123 2.20 3.69 -2.92
C LEU A 123 3.69 4.02 -2.82
N ASN A 124 4.05 5.20 -2.29
CA ASN A 124 5.42 5.70 -2.16
C ASN A 124 6.24 5.62 -3.47
N LEU A 125 5.60 5.96 -4.59
CA LEU A 125 6.16 5.87 -5.93
C LEU A 125 6.92 7.14 -6.30
N SER A 126 8.05 6.94 -6.97
CA SER A 126 8.79 8.02 -7.62
C SER A 126 9.55 7.45 -8.80
N LEU A 127 9.45 8.14 -9.92
CA LEU A 127 10.12 7.78 -11.16
C LEU A 127 11.00 8.93 -11.61
N THR A 128 12.26 8.62 -11.93
CA THR A 128 13.20 9.57 -12.52
C THR A 128 13.95 8.91 -13.68
N GLY A 129 14.34 9.71 -14.68
CA GLY A 129 15.14 9.25 -15.82
C GLY A 129 14.36 8.60 -16.97
N VAL A 130 13.06 8.33 -16.79
CA VAL A 130 12.14 7.85 -17.83
C VAL A 130 10.85 8.67 -17.73
N GLU A 131 10.31 9.09 -18.88
CA GLU A 131 9.01 9.76 -18.93
C GLU A 131 7.89 8.71 -18.92
N GLN A 132 6.83 8.93 -18.15
CA GLN A 132 5.72 7.97 -18.09
C GLN A 132 5.00 7.80 -19.42
N THR A 133 5.04 8.79 -20.31
CA THR A 133 4.49 8.68 -21.66
C THR A 133 5.24 7.66 -22.53
N GLU A 134 6.47 7.30 -22.15
CA GLU A 134 7.29 6.28 -22.80
C GLU A 134 7.07 4.87 -22.20
N MET A 135 6.24 4.75 -21.17
CA MET A 135 5.96 3.48 -20.48
C MET A 135 4.66 2.85 -20.96
N GLU A 136 4.72 1.54 -21.20
CA GLU A 136 3.55 0.67 -21.26
C GLU A 136 3.00 0.49 -19.83
N LYS A 137 1.69 0.67 -19.67
CA LYS A 137 0.99 0.62 -18.40
C LYS A 137 -0.11 -0.40 -18.48
N ASP A 138 -0.06 -1.39 -17.61
CA ASP A 138 -1.21 -2.23 -17.29
C ASP A 138 -1.65 -1.90 -15.87
N PHE A 139 -2.95 -1.70 -15.70
CA PHE A 139 -3.51 -1.38 -14.39
C PHE A 139 -4.92 -1.93 -14.31
N GLU A 140 -5.13 -2.78 -13.31
CA GLU A 140 -6.36 -3.49 -13.07
C GLU A 140 -6.80 -3.32 -11.61
N ILE A 141 -8.09 -3.12 -11.40
CA ILE A 141 -8.71 -3.04 -10.07
C ILE A 141 -9.90 -4.00 -10.04
N ARG A 142 -10.05 -4.74 -8.94
CA ARG A 142 -11.15 -5.69 -8.77
C ARG A 142 -12.08 -5.29 -7.64
N PHE A 143 -13.38 -5.24 -7.92
CA PHE A 143 -14.43 -5.05 -6.91
C PHE A 143 -15.33 -6.27 -6.85
N ALA A 144 -15.65 -6.76 -5.65
CA ALA A 144 -16.62 -7.85 -5.49
C ALA A 144 -18.03 -7.39 -5.89
N LYS A 145 -18.72 -8.08 -6.80
CA LYS A 145 -20.08 -7.69 -7.25
C LYS A 145 -21.11 -7.66 -6.13
N LYS A 146 -20.97 -8.57 -5.16
CA LYS A 146 -21.96 -8.75 -4.09
C LYS A 146 -21.90 -7.64 -3.04
N THR A 147 -20.71 -7.18 -2.70
CA THR A 147 -20.49 -6.21 -1.61
C THR A 147 -20.01 -4.86 -2.10
N PHE A 148 -19.56 -4.78 -3.35
CA PHE A 148 -18.86 -3.63 -3.93
C PHE A 148 -17.58 -3.25 -3.18
N TYR A 149 -16.99 -4.20 -2.44
CA TYR A 149 -15.70 -3.96 -1.78
C TYR A 149 -14.58 -4.13 -2.79
N LEU A 150 -13.62 -3.21 -2.75
CA LEU A 150 -12.36 -3.35 -3.46
C LEU A 150 -11.64 -4.58 -2.93
N LYS A 151 -11.29 -5.51 -3.81
CA LYS A 151 -10.58 -6.76 -3.50
C LYS A 151 -9.08 -6.62 -3.66
N GLY A 152 -8.65 -5.77 -4.57
CA GLY A 152 -7.23 -5.60 -4.89
C GLY A 152 -7.02 -4.86 -6.19
N PHE A 153 -5.75 -4.66 -6.49
CA PHE A 153 -5.27 -4.02 -7.70
C PHE A 153 -3.95 -4.64 -8.13
N ASP A 154 -3.65 -4.53 -9.41
CA ASP A 154 -2.39 -4.90 -10.04
C ASP A 154 -1.96 -3.76 -10.97
N MET A 155 -0.70 -3.35 -10.90
CA MET A 155 -0.11 -2.28 -11.69
C MET A 155 1.25 -2.75 -12.22
N ASP A 156 1.38 -2.77 -13.54
CA ASP A 156 2.63 -3.02 -14.24
C ASP A 156 3.03 -1.82 -15.10
N LEU A 157 4.23 -1.29 -14.86
CA LEU A 157 4.80 -0.17 -15.62
C LEU A 157 6.11 -0.63 -16.24
N ASN A 158 6.14 -0.70 -17.58
CA ASN A 158 7.25 -1.25 -18.33
C ASN A 158 7.81 -0.22 -19.31
N TYR A 159 9.13 -0.05 -19.27
CA TYR A 159 9.90 0.75 -20.22
C TYR A 159 10.97 -0.13 -20.86
N SER A 160 11.09 -0.05 -22.18
CA SER A 160 12.16 -0.72 -22.92
C SER A 160 12.58 0.11 -24.11
N SER A 161 13.88 0.44 -24.18
CA SER A 161 14.49 1.14 -25.31
C SER A 161 15.96 0.77 -25.46
N ASP A 162 16.63 1.34 -26.46
CA ASP A 162 18.08 1.22 -26.63
C ASP A 162 18.88 1.80 -25.44
N LYS A 163 18.25 2.62 -24.58
CA LYS A 163 18.87 3.19 -23.37
C LYS A 163 18.80 2.25 -22.16
N GLY A 164 18.04 1.17 -22.25
CA GLY A 164 17.85 0.19 -21.18
C GLY A 164 16.38 -0.18 -20.97
N SER A 165 16.13 -0.89 -19.88
CA SER A 165 14.79 -1.34 -19.49
C SER A 165 14.52 -1.07 -18.02
N LEU A 166 13.27 -0.77 -17.71
CA LEU A 166 12.74 -0.65 -16.36
C LEU A 166 11.40 -1.40 -16.30
N SER A 167 11.18 -2.13 -15.22
CA SER A 167 9.92 -2.81 -14.95
C SER A 167 9.57 -2.59 -13.49
N ILE A 168 8.35 -2.12 -13.24
CA ILE A 168 7.79 -1.88 -11.91
C ILE A 168 6.49 -2.68 -11.85
N THR A 169 6.39 -3.57 -10.89
CA THR A 169 5.18 -4.35 -10.61
C THR A 169 4.74 -4.04 -9.19
N ILE A 170 3.50 -3.64 -9.02
CA ILE A 170 2.89 -3.31 -7.72
C ILE A 170 1.53 -3.99 -7.68
N GLY A 171 1.24 -4.69 -6.60
CA GLY A 171 -0.06 -5.30 -6.40
C GLY A 171 -0.46 -5.27 -4.94
N GLY A 172 -1.76 -5.30 -4.69
CA GLY A 172 -2.32 -5.26 -3.35
C GLY A 172 -3.63 -6.00 -3.26
N THR A 173 -3.94 -6.54 -2.09
CA THR A 173 -5.21 -7.21 -1.83
C THR A 173 -5.82 -6.72 -0.52
N TYR A 174 -7.15 -6.60 -0.52
CA TYR A 174 -7.94 -6.20 0.64
C TYR A 174 -8.96 -7.29 0.95
N SER A 175 -8.97 -7.75 2.19
CA SER A 175 -9.78 -8.90 2.60
C SER A 175 -10.15 -8.82 4.08
N ASP A 176 -10.74 -9.90 4.61
CA ASP A 176 -11.12 -10.02 6.02
C ASP A 176 -11.99 -8.88 6.57
N TRP A 177 -12.84 -8.31 5.71
CA TRP A 177 -13.87 -7.33 6.04
C TRP A 177 -14.68 -7.76 7.27
N ASN A 178 -14.57 -6.99 8.36
CA ASN A 178 -15.22 -7.26 9.65
C ASN A 178 -14.89 -8.63 10.28
N LYS A 179 -13.71 -9.19 9.98
CA LYS A 179 -13.24 -10.49 10.48
C LYS A 179 -11.90 -10.41 11.23
N VAL A 180 -11.27 -9.24 11.28
CA VAL A 180 -10.05 -8.99 12.04
C VAL A 180 -10.33 -9.20 13.53
N LYS A 181 -9.50 -10.01 14.20
CA LYS A 181 -9.63 -10.29 15.64
C LYS A 181 -8.95 -9.20 16.44
N ASP A 182 -9.57 -8.75 17.53
CA ASP A 182 -8.96 -7.73 18.41
C ASP A 182 -7.56 -8.09 18.92
N SER A 183 -7.27 -9.39 19.10
CA SER A 183 -5.98 -9.88 19.60
C SER A 183 -4.78 -9.54 18.71
N VAL A 184 -5.01 -9.18 17.44
CA VAL A 184 -3.91 -8.72 16.56
C VAL A 184 -3.41 -7.33 16.96
N PHE A 185 -4.18 -6.58 17.74
CA PHE A 185 -3.82 -5.28 18.27
C PHE A 185 -3.40 -5.34 19.75
N ASP A 186 -3.19 -6.53 20.29
CA ASP A 186 -2.77 -6.68 21.69
C ASP A 186 -1.43 -5.98 21.91
N ILE A 187 -1.38 -5.14 22.95
CA ILE A 187 -0.18 -4.40 23.31
C ILE A 187 0.92 -5.39 23.71
N PRO A 188 2.10 -5.34 23.08
CA PRO A 188 3.20 -6.20 23.44
C PRO A 188 3.68 -5.89 24.86
N SER A 189 4.03 -6.92 25.62
CA SER A 189 4.65 -6.73 26.93
C SER A 189 5.98 -5.99 26.76
N THR A 190 6.02 -4.71 27.12
CA THR A 190 7.27 -3.95 27.16
C THR A 190 8.08 -4.47 28.34
N GLY A 191 9.26 -5.04 28.08
CA GLY A 191 10.20 -5.34 29.14
C GLY A 191 10.59 -4.01 29.79
N ASN A 192 10.18 -3.79 31.05
CA ASN A 192 10.62 -2.64 31.84
C ASN A 192 12.16 -2.55 31.78
N VAL A 193 12.68 -1.43 31.25
CA VAL A 193 14.09 -1.03 31.43
C VAL A 193 14.18 -0.13 32.65
#